data_AF-A0A1W1GYQ1-F1
#
_entry.id   AF-A0A1W1GYQ1-F1
#
_cell.length_a   1.000
_cell.length_b   1.000
_cell.length_c   1.000
_cell.angle_alpha   90.00
_cell.angle_beta   90.00
_cell.angle_gamma   90.00
#
_symmetry.space_group_name_H-M   'P 1'
#
loop_
_entity.id
_entity.type
_entity.pdbx_description
1 polymer ?
#
loop_
_entity_poly.entity_id
_entity_poly.type
_entity_poly.pdbx_seq_one_letter_code
_entity_poly.pdbx_strand_id
1 'polypeptide(L)'
;MNDEAAVTGPSAAEALADRIVRHGQQHDPADFAAWLQQSPELQAPADVSAVKLATWQRLMNGTTPFPQANFEQLADRFQWYDRGNIRECYDMAALGHSMHVRWLLLRGNEVALARYMHRDDAPVSVAQARVRVARLSGRWRPLRARWQARSAHTRREMRDTLHYLVGEPIMWFVVPPPPLQRKQVLFWAAAAGNRLHSAPRRRLPLWQRVVVALLLACTLLGALAIAHRASIASPSDTRGDRLVLQAPAST
;
A
#
# COMPACT_ATOMS: atom_id res chain seq x y z
N MET A 1 13.55 26.93 -50.69
CA MET A 1 12.16 26.58 -51.03
C MET A 1 11.59 25.98 -49.76
N ASN A 2 10.58 26.65 -49.20
CA ASN A 2 10.29 26.69 -47.76
C ASN A 2 9.94 25.34 -47.13
N ASP A 3 10.42 25.20 -45.89
CA ASP A 3 9.96 24.25 -44.86
C ASP A 3 8.43 24.29 -44.73
N GLU A 4 7.77 23.24 -45.20
CA GLU A 4 6.45 22.86 -44.72
C GLU A 4 6.65 22.12 -43.39
N ALA A 5 6.91 22.89 -42.33
CA ALA A 5 6.73 22.41 -40.98
C ALA A 5 5.26 22.01 -40.82
N ALA A 6 4.99 20.71 -40.94
CA ALA A 6 3.71 20.12 -40.64
C ALA A 6 3.20 20.72 -39.32
N VAL A 7 2.03 21.36 -39.38
CA VAL A 7 1.34 21.92 -38.22
C VAL A 7 1.07 20.76 -37.25
N THR A 8 2.00 20.54 -36.34
CA THR A 8 1.99 19.47 -35.34
C THR A 8 1.24 19.96 -34.10
N GLY A 9 -0.01 20.39 -34.33
CA GLY A 9 -0.96 20.73 -33.28
C GLY A 9 -1.90 19.55 -33.02
N PRO A 10 -2.45 19.42 -31.79
CA PRO A 10 -3.47 18.40 -31.52
C PRO A 10 -4.68 18.62 -32.43
N SER A 11 -5.22 17.54 -32.97
CA SER A 11 -6.44 17.54 -33.76
C SER A 11 -7.64 18.07 -32.94
N ALA A 12 -8.71 18.51 -33.61
CA ALA A 12 -9.92 18.96 -32.94
C ALA A 12 -10.50 17.88 -32.00
N ALA A 13 -10.42 16.62 -32.40
CA ALA A 13 -10.82 15.47 -31.60
C ALA A 13 -9.95 15.28 -30.35
N GLU A 14 -8.63 15.44 -30.46
CA GLU A 14 -7.70 15.36 -29.32
C GLU A 14 -7.88 16.53 -28.35
N ALA A 15 -8.07 17.75 -28.86
CA ALA A 15 -8.35 18.92 -28.04
C ALA A 15 -9.66 18.77 -27.25
N LEU A 16 -10.69 18.20 -27.88
CA LEU A 16 -11.95 17.86 -27.22
C LEU A 16 -11.78 16.74 -26.19
N ALA A 17 -11.08 15.66 -26.54
CA ALA A 17 -10.77 14.56 -25.63
C ALA A 17 -10.05 15.06 -24.35
N ASP A 18 -9.07 15.94 -24.50
CA ASP A 18 -8.37 16.55 -23.37
C ASP A 18 -9.30 17.40 -22.50
N ARG A 19 -10.25 18.11 -23.11
CA ARG A 19 -11.25 18.90 -22.39
C ARG A 19 -12.21 18.01 -21.60
N ILE A 20 -12.69 16.93 -22.23
CA ILE A 20 -13.54 15.91 -21.59
C ILE A 20 -12.82 15.30 -20.39
N VAL A 21 -11.57 14.86 -20.56
CA VAL A 21 -10.80 14.26 -19.49
C VAL A 21 -10.52 15.26 -18.37
N ARG A 22 -10.18 16.51 -18.70
CA ARG A 22 -9.95 17.55 -17.69
C ARG A 22 -11.21 17.85 -16.89
N HIS A 23 -12.35 18.00 -17.56
CA HIS A 23 -13.64 18.26 -16.91
C HIS A 23 -14.05 17.08 -16.02
N GLY A 24 -13.93 15.85 -16.54
CA GLY A 24 -14.23 14.64 -15.76
C GLY A 24 -13.30 14.41 -14.58
N GLN A 25 -12.09 14.99 -14.55
CA GLN A 25 -11.21 14.94 -13.39
C GLN A 25 -11.60 15.91 -12.26
N GLN A 26 -12.25 17.02 -12.61
CA GLN A 26 -12.48 18.15 -11.70
C GLN A 26 -13.89 18.15 -11.11
N HIS A 27 -14.84 17.51 -11.79
CA HIS A 27 -16.25 17.56 -11.44
C HIS A 27 -16.76 16.25 -10.88
N ASP A 28 -17.79 16.35 -10.05
CA ASP A 28 -18.51 15.18 -9.58
C ASP A 28 -19.33 14.54 -10.73
N PRO A 29 -19.88 13.32 -10.52
CA PRO A 29 -20.56 12.62 -11.59
C PRO A 29 -21.84 13.29 -12.10
N ALA A 30 -22.53 14.08 -11.28
CA ALA A 30 -23.76 14.74 -11.70
C ALA A 30 -23.44 15.94 -12.60
N ASP A 31 -22.49 16.77 -12.17
CA ASP A 31 -22.03 17.93 -12.93
C ASP A 31 -21.38 17.51 -14.25
N PHE A 32 -20.58 16.44 -14.23
CA PHE A 32 -19.94 15.91 -15.42
C PHE A 32 -20.95 15.36 -16.43
N ALA A 33 -21.97 14.63 -15.97
CA ALA A 33 -23.04 14.13 -16.83
C ALA A 33 -23.82 15.27 -17.50
N ALA A 34 -24.18 16.30 -16.73
CA ALA A 34 -24.89 17.47 -17.26
C ALA A 34 -24.05 18.20 -18.32
N TRP A 35 -22.76 18.41 -18.04
CA TRP A 35 -21.84 19.04 -18.99
C TRP A 35 -21.67 18.21 -20.27
N LEU A 36 -21.53 16.88 -20.17
CA LEU A 36 -21.42 15.98 -21.33
C LEU A 36 -22.66 16.05 -22.23
N GLN A 37 -23.85 16.16 -21.65
CA GLN A 37 -25.11 16.26 -22.41
C GLN A 37 -25.23 17.60 -23.15
N GLN A 38 -24.78 18.69 -22.53
CA GLN A 38 -24.89 20.05 -23.05
C GLN A 38 -23.78 20.42 -24.04
N SER A 39 -22.74 19.59 -24.16
CA SER A 39 -21.57 19.85 -25.02
C SER A 39 -21.94 19.80 -26.50
N PRO A 40 -21.99 20.95 -27.22
CA PRO A 40 -22.45 21.00 -28.62
C PRO A 40 -21.53 20.23 -29.57
N GLU A 41 -20.24 20.23 -29.25
CA GLU A 41 -19.17 19.55 -29.99
C GLU A 41 -19.36 18.02 -29.99
N LEU A 42 -20.10 17.46 -29.01
CA LEU A 42 -20.47 16.04 -28.92
C LEU A 42 -21.85 15.72 -29.52
N GLN A 43 -22.64 16.75 -29.86
CA GLN A 43 -23.95 16.61 -30.51
C GLN A 43 -23.82 16.58 -32.03
N ALA A 44 -22.73 17.12 -32.59
CA ALA A 44 -22.47 17.10 -34.02
C ALA A 44 -21.93 15.71 -34.48
N PRO A 45 -22.51 15.10 -35.53
CA PRO A 45 -22.17 13.73 -35.94
C PRO A 45 -20.82 13.57 -36.64
N ALA A 46 -20.19 14.65 -37.10
CA ALA A 46 -19.09 14.56 -38.06
C ALA A 46 -17.80 13.92 -37.52
N ASP A 47 -17.58 13.86 -36.19
CA ASP A 47 -16.29 13.39 -35.65
C ASP A 47 -16.37 12.58 -34.34
N VAL A 48 -17.55 12.04 -34.02
CA VAL A 48 -17.77 11.30 -32.75
C VAL A 48 -16.84 10.09 -32.63
N SER A 49 -16.55 9.40 -33.73
CA SER A 49 -15.63 8.25 -33.75
C SER A 49 -14.19 8.64 -33.46
N ALA A 50 -13.71 9.78 -33.98
CA ALA A 50 -12.36 10.27 -33.69
C ALA A 50 -12.26 10.75 -32.25
N VAL A 51 -13.28 11.45 -31.74
CA VAL A 51 -13.34 11.88 -30.32
C VAL A 51 -13.39 10.67 -29.39
N LYS A 52 -14.18 9.63 -29.73
CA LYS A 52 -14.24 8.36 -29.01
C LYS A 52 -12.85 7.73 -28.91
N LEU A 53 -12.13 7.62 -30.03
CA LEU A 53 -10.80 7.04 -30.09
C LEU A 53 -9.76 7.89 -29.33
N ALA A 54 -9.78 9.21 -29.52
CA ALA A 54 -8.86 10.12 -28.85
C ALA A 54 -9.07 10.11 -27.33
N THR A 55 -10.33 10.14 -26.87
CA THR A 55 -10.67 10.07 -25.44
C THR A 55 -10.24 8.73 -24.85
N TRP A 56 -10.46 7.64 -25.58
CA TRP A 56 -9.96 6.32 -25.21
C TRP A 56 -8.45 6.33 -25.05
N GLN A 57 -7.70 6.68 -26.09
CA GLN A 57 -6.23 6.72 -26.07
C GLN A 57 -5.70 7.58 -24.92
N ARG A 58 -6.36 8.73 -24.66
CA ARG A 58 -5.99 9.65 -23.59
C ARG A 58 -6.14 9.05 -22.18
N LEU A 59 -7.19 8.26 -21.95
CA LEU A 59 -7.42 7.56 -20.68
C LEU A 59 -6.55 6.30 -20.56
N MET A 60 -6.41 5.55 -21.66
CA MET A 60 -5.75 4.24 -21.74
C MET A 60 -4.23 4.30 -21.72
N ASN A 61 -3.59 5.48 -21.78
CA ASN A 61 -2.14 5.63 -21.66
C ASN A 61 -1.59 5.28 -20.25
N GLY A 62 -2.29 4.40 -19.53
CA GLY A 62 -1.84 3.65 -18.36
C GLY A 62 -1.70 4.43 -17.07
N THR A 63 -1.94 5.75 -17.10
CA THR A 63 -1.59 6.62 -15.97
C THR A 63 -2.61 7.67 -15.59
N THR A 64 -3.66 7.87 -16.39
CA THR A 64 -4.59 8.98 -16.16
C THR A 64 -5.44 8.74 -14.91
N PRO A 65 -5.34 9.60 -13.88
CA PRO A 65 -6.27 9.57 -12.76
C PRO A 65 -7.64 10.05 -13.24
N PHE A 66 -8.70 9.27 -13.00
CA PHE A 66 -10.04 9.61 -13.45
C PHE A 66 -11.11 8.97 -12.54
N PRO A 67 -12.18 9.68 -12.13
CA PRO A 67 -13.24 9.08 -11.32
C PRO A 67 -13.93 7.92 -12.03
N GLN A 68 -14.20 6.82 -11.30
CA GLN A 68 -14.82 5.62 -11.87
C GLN A 68 -16.22 5.91 -12.42
N ALA A 69 -17.05 6.65 -11.68
CA ALA A 69 -18.39 6.99 -12.14
C ALA A 69 -18.36 7.83 -13.44
N ASN A 70 -17.41 8.74 -13.58
CA ASN A 70 -17.25 9.55 -14.79
C ASN A 70 -16.74 8.68 -15.96
N PHE A 71 -15.88 7.70 -15.67
CA PHE A 71 -15.42 6.73 -16.66
C PHE A 71 -16.56 5.88 -17.20
N GLU A 72 -17.42 5.39 -16.32
CA GLU A 72 -18.61 4.59 -16.68
C GLU A 72 -19.57 5.40 -17.56
N GLN A 73 -19.80 6.68 -17.24
CA GLN A 73 -20.59 7.59 -18.09
C GLN A 73 -19.98 7.77 -19.50
N LEU A 74 -18.65 7.91 -19.60
CA LEU A 74 -17.98 7.99 -20.90
C LEU A 74 -18.09 6.67 -21.67
N ALA A 75 -17.93 5.55 -20.97
CA ALA A 75 -18.02 4.24 -21.59
C ALA A 75 -19.44 3.95 -22.12
N ASP A 76 -20.48 4.35 -21.38
CA ASP A 76 -21.86 4.29 -21.85
C ASP A 76 -22.11 5.27 -23.01
N ARG A 77 -21.62 6.52 -22.91
CA ARG A 77 -21.80 7.54 -23.95
C ARG A 77 -21.16 7.14 -25.28
N PHE A 78 -19.95 6.57 -25.22
CA PHE A 78 -19.19 6.17 -26.39
C PHE A 78 -19.40 4.71 -26.78
N GLN A 79 -20.17 3.94 -26.02
CA GLN A 79 -20.36 2.50 -26.22
C GLN A 79 -19.01 1.78 -26.35
N TRP A 80 -18.16 1.94 -25.33
CA TRP A 80 -16.86 1.23 -25.25
C TRP A 80 -17.03 -0.23 -24.87
N TYR A 81 -18.15 -0.59 -24.24
CA TYR A 81 -18.43 -1.97 -23.83
C TYR A 81 -19.22 -2.70 -24.92
N ASP A 82 -18.73 -3.87 -25.33
CA ASP A 82 -19.63 -4.92 -25.78
C ASP A 82 -20.16 -5.65 -24.55
N ARG A 83 -21.42 -5.40 -24.19
CA ARG A 83 -22.08 -6.03 -23.04
C ARG A 83 -22.27 -7.55 -23.22
N GLY A 84 -22.09 -8.08 -24.43
CA GLY A 84 -22.02 -9.52 -24.69
C GLY A 84 -20.67 -10.15 -24.32
N ASN A 85 -19.61 -9.35 -24.20
CA ASN A 85 -18.27 -9.81 -23.86
C ASN A 85 -17.97 -9.58 -22.38
N ILE A 86 -18.26 -10.62 -21.58
CA ILE A 86 -18.07 -10.60 -20.12
C ILE A 86 -16.61 -10.25 -19.74
N ARG A 87 -15.62 -10.78 -20.47
CA ARG A 87 -14.20 -10.55 -20.15
C ARG A 87 -13.81 -9.09 -20.33
N GLU A 88 -14.22 -8.49 -21.44
CA GLU A 88 -13.95 -7.08 -21.72
C GLU A 88 -14.61 -6.16 -20.69
N CYS A 89 -15.82 -6.49 -20.24
CA CYS A 89 -16.49 -5.77 -19.15
C CYS A 89 -15.66 -5.81 -17.85
N TYR A 90 -15.11 -6.97 -17.48
CA TYR A 90 -14.26 -7.11 -16.29
C TYR A 90 -12.96 -6.32 -16.40
N ASP A 91 -12.26 -6.42 -17.53
CA ASP A 91 -11.00 -5.72 -17.77
C ASP A 91 -11.21 -4.19 -17.68
N MET A 92 -12.33 -3.71 -18.20
CA MET A 92 -12.69 -2.31 -18.16
C MET A 92 -13.11 -1.80 -16.79
N ALA A 93 -13.88 -2.58 -16.04
CA ALA A 93 -14.23 -2.24 -14.67
C ALA A 93 -12.97 -2.16 -13.78
N ALA A 94 -12.06 -3.12 -13.94
CA ALA A 94 -10.77 -3.13 -13.23
C ALA A 94 -9.93 -1.89 -13.60
N LEU A 95 -9.94 -1.51 -14.88
CA LEU A 95 -9.25 -0.31 -15.33
C LEU A 95 -9.86 0.97 -14.74
N GLY A 96 -11.17 1.16 -14.84
CA GLY A 96 -11.89 2.31 -14.27
C GLY A 96 -11.65 2.45 -12.77
N HIS A 97 -11.69 1.33 -12.04
CA HIS A 97 -11.33 1.28 -10.62
C HIS A 97 -9.88 1.74 -10.38
N SER A 98 -8.93 1.27 -11.19
CA SER A 98 -7.52 1.67 -11.05
C SER A 98 -7.29 3.17 -11.28
N MET A 99 -8.00 3.77 -12.24
CA MET A 99 -7.96 5.22 -12.49
C MET A 99 -8.57 6.00 -11.32
N HIS A 100 -9.65 5.47 -10.75
CA HIS A 100 -10.32 6.09 -9.61
C HIS A 100 -9.45 6.12 -8.37
N VAL A 101 -8.79 5.00 -8.04
CA VAL A 101 -7.85 4.96 -6.92
C VAL A 101 -6.73 6.00 -7.12
N ARG A 102 -6.17 6.13 -8.33
CA ARG A 102 -5.17 7.18 -8.61
C ARG A 102 -5.73 8.58 -8.42
N TRP A 103 -6.97 8.82 -8.85
CA TRP A 103 -7.65 10.10 -8.66
C TRP A 103 -7.87 10.43 -7.18
N LEU A 104 -8.34 9.46 -6.38
CA LEU A 104 -8.52 9.63 -4.93
C LEU A 104 -7.21 9.99 -4.21
N LEU A 105 -6.07 9.53 -4.73
CA LEU A 105 -4.75 9.75 -4.16
C LEU A 105 -4.11 11.08 -4.59
N LEU A 106 -4.72 11.83 -5.51
CA LEU A 106 -4.28 13.18 -5.87
C LEU A 106 -4.50 14.17 -4.72
N ARG A 107 -3.60 15.15 -4.63
CA ARG A 107 -3.79 16.30 -3.73
C ARG A 107 -5.01 17.11 -4.19
N GLY A 108 -5.90 17.46 -3.26
CA GLY A 108 -7.17 18.15 -3.54
C GLY A 108 -8.39 17.24 -3.43
N ASN A 109 -8.20 15.92 -3.54
CA ASN A 109 -9.30 14.94 -3.52
C ASN A 109 -9.50 14.28 -2.15
N GLU A 110 -8.98 14.86 -1.07
CA GLU A 110 -8.98 14.19 0.25
C GLU A 110 -10.38 14.05 0.87
N VAL A 111 -11.32 14.91 0.48
CA VAL A 111 -12.74 14.77 0.85
C VAL A 111 -13.34 13.54 0.16
N ALA A 112 -13.08 13.36 -1.13
CA ALA A 112 -13.55 12.20 -1.88
C ALA A 112 -12.91 10.91 -1.36
N LEU A 113 -11.61 10.92 -1.05
CA LEU A 113 -10.91 9.82 -0.40
C LEU A 113 -11.54 9.44 0.95
N ALA A 114 -11.86 10.42 1.79
CA ALA A 114 -12.48 10.17 3.09
C ALA A 114 -13.88 9.54 2.93
N ARG A 115 -14.69 10.04 1.99
CA ARG A 115 -16.00 9.47 1.66
C ARG A 115 -15.86 8.04 1.12
N TYR A 116 -14.89 7.81 0.25
CA TYR A 116 -14.64 6.48 -0.32
C TYR A 116 -14.27 5.43 0.73
N MET A 117 -13.54 5.84 1.76
CA MET A 117 -13.16 4.98 2.88
C MET A 117 -14.21 4.92 4.00
N HIS A 118 -15.28 5.70 3.90
CA HIS A 118 -16.31 5.80 4.93
C HIS A 118 -17.19 4.56 4.93
N ARG A 119 -17.55 4.08 6.12
CA ARG A 119 -18.60 3.09 6.34
C ARG A 119 -19.53 3.61 7.42
N ASP A 120 -20.80 3.24 7.37
CA ASP A 120 -21.82 3.68 8.34
C ASP A 120 -21.43 3.32 9.79
N ASP A 121 -20.71 2.21 9.97
CA ASP A 121 -20.21 1.71 11.26
C ASP A 121 -18.81 2.23 11.64
N ALA A 122 -18.10 2.87 10.71
CA ALA A 122 -16.73 3.34 10.88
C ALA A 122 -16.48 4.63 10.06
N PRO A 123 -16.98 5.78 10.53
CA PRO A 123 -16.82 7.03 9.81
C PRO A 123 -15.34 7.43 9.73
N VAL A 124 -14.90 7.81 8.53
CA VAL A 124 -13.53 8.26 8.27
C VAL A 124 -13.51 9.75 7.98
N SER A 125 -12.81 10.52 8.81
CA SER A 125 -12.54 11.94 8.55
C SER A 125 -11.41 12.12 7.54
N VAL A 126 -11.34 13.30 6.92
CA VAL A 126 -10.25 13.69 6.01
C VAL A 126 -8.88 13.55 6.68
N ALA A 127 -8.76 13.91 7.96
CA ALA A 127 -7.52 13.77 8.70
C ALA A 127 -7.12 12.29 8.87
N GLN A 128 -8.08 11.41 9.19
CA GLN A 128 -7.83 9.98 9.32
C GLN A 128 -7.44 9.35 7.97
N ALA A 129 -8.15 9.68 6.89
CA ALA A 129 -7.83 9.22 5.54
C ALA A 129 -6.40 9.60 5.14
N ARG A 130 -5.99 10.86 5.39
CA ARG A 130 -4.61 11.33 5.16
C ARG A 130 -3.59 10.53 5.96
N VAL A 131 -3.85 10.27 7.25
CA VAL A 131 -2.93 9.48 8.09
C VAL A 131 -2.80 8.06 7.56
N ARG A 132 -3.91 7.43 7.16
CA ARG A 132 -3.94 6.07 6.61
C ARG A 132 -3.17 5.98 5.29
N VAL A 133 -3.39 6.93 4.37
CA VAL A 133 -2.62 7.01 3.11
C VAL A 133 -1.15 7.32 3.36
N ALA A 134 -0.81 8.22 4.29
CA ALA A 134 0.58 8.54 4.60
C ALA A 134 1.38 7.33 5.15
N ARG A 135 0.71 6.36 5.78
CA ARG A 135 1.34 5.08 6.17
C ARG A 135 1.73 4.21 4.97
N LEU A 136 1.09 4.43 3.81
CA LEU A 136 1.32 3.69 2.55
C LEU A 136 2.17 4.46 1.53
N SER A 137 2.16 5.79 1.53
CA SER A 137 2.87 6.62 0.53
C SER A 137 4.01 7.46 1.11
N GLY A 138 4.02 7.70 2.42
CA GLY A 138 4.97 8.63 3.07
C GLY A 138 6.37 8.06 3.29
N ARG A 139 7.25 8.84 3.92
CA ARG A 139 8.61 8.40 4.25
C ARG A 139 8.57 7.13 5.12
N TRP A 140 9.25 6.07 4.67
CA TRP A 140 9.26 4.79 5.37
C TRP A 140 9.94 4.87 6.74
N ARG A 141 9.22 4.47 7.80
CA ARG A 141 9.71 4.43 9.18
C ARG A 141 9.39 3.06 9.80
N PRO A 142 10.23 2.03 9.57
CA PRO A 142 9.91 0.64 9.89
C PRO A 142 9.68 0.38 11.38
N LEU A 143 10.46 0.99 12.27
CA LEU A 143 10.29 0.83 13.72
C LEU A 143 8.95 1.39 14.20
N ARG A 144 8.59 2.58 13.72
CA ARG A 144 7.27 3.19 14.01
C ARG A 144 6.13 2.33 13.47
N ALA A 145 6.27 1.81 12.25
CA ALA A 145 5.27 0.95 11.63
C ALA A 145 5.09 -0.36 12.42
N ARG A 146 6.18 -0.99 12.87
CA ARG A 146 6.13 -2.18 13.74
C ARG A 146 5.47 -1.90 15.08
N TRP A 147 5.80 -0.77 15.71
CA TRP A 147 5.16 -0.35 16.95
C TRP A 147 3.65 -0.15 16.77
N GLN A 148 3.25 0.57 15.73
CA GLN A 148 1.84 0.82 15.40
C GLN A 148 1.09 -0.48 15.07
N ALA A 149 1.73 -1.42 14.37
CA ALA A 149 1.15 -2.72 14.04
C ALA A 149 0.83 -3.60 15.26
N ARG A 150 1.36 -3.29 16.45
CA ARG A 150 0.96 -3.98 17.70
C ARG A 150 -0.50 -3.68 18.07
N SER A 151 -1.04 -2.53 17.68
CA SER A 151 -2.43 -2.16 17.93
C SER A 151 -3.37 -2.94 17.02
N ALA A 152 -4.30 -3.71 17.60
CA ALA A 152 -5.36 -4.38 16.85
C ALA A 152 -6.25 -3.38 16.10
N HIS A 153 -6.49 -2.20 16.67
CA HIS A 153 -7.24 -1.14 16.03
C HIS A 153 -6.54 -0.67 14.74
N THR A 154 -5.25 -0.31 14.82
CA THR A 154 -4.50 0.14 13.64
C THR A 154 -4.38 -0.94 12.56
N ARG A 155 -4.25 -2.21 12.96
CA ARG A 155 -4.27 -3.32 11.99
C ARG A 155 -5.60 -3.41 11.24
N ARG A 156 -6.74 -3.25 11.92
CA ARG A 156 -8.07 -3.21 11.28
C ARG A 156 -8.19 -2.01 10.34
N GLU A 157 -7.82 -0.81 10.79
CA GLU A 157 -7.84 0.38 9.93
C GLU A 157 -7.05 0.19 8.63
N MET A 158 -5.87 -0.42 8.74
CA MET A 158 -5.00 -0.63 7.59
C MET A 158 -5.48 -1.77 6.70
N ARG A 159 -6.13 -2.80 7.26
CA ARG A 159 -6.83 -3.82 6.47
C ARG A 159 -7.88 -3.18 5.58
N ASP A 160 -8.75 -2.37 6.18
CA ASP A 160 -9.86 -1.73 5.47
C ASP A 160 -9.32 -0.76 4.43
N THR A 161 -8.29 0.03 4.78
CA THR A 161 -7.60 0.93 3.84
C THR A 161 -7.04 0.18 2.63
N LEU A 162 -6.42 -0.98 2.86
CA LEU A 162 -5.84 -1.77 1.78
C LEU A 162 -6.91 -2.42 0.89
N HIS A 163 -8.02 -2.86 1.48
CA HIS A 163 -9.16 -3.37 0.74
C HIS A 163 -9.66 -2.35 -0.28
N TYR A 164 -9.83 -1.09 0.13
CA TYR A 164 -10.31 0.00 -0.75
C TYR A 164 -9.29 0.44 -1.80
N LEU A 165 -8.00 0.54 -1.44
CA LEU A 165 -7.00 1.18 -2.31
C LEU A 165 -6.17 0.20 -3.16
N VAL A 166 -6.14 -1.07 -2.80
CA VAL A 166 -5.29 -2.08 -3.47
C VAL A 166 -6.12 -3.28 -3.93
N GLY A 167 -7.33 -3.44 -3.40
CA GLY A 167 -8.15 -4.63 -3.61
C GLY A 167 -7.63 -5.83 -2.83
N GLU A 168 -8.53 -6.77 -2.54
CA GLU A 168 -8.17 -8.08 -1.98
C GLU A 168 -8.47 -9.19 -3.01
N PRO A 169 -7.62 -10.22 -3.13
CA PRO A 169 -6.37 -10.44 -2.40
C PRO A 169 -5.20 -9.58 -2.91
N ILE A 170 -4.35 -9.12 -2.00
CA ILE A 170 -3.14 -8.36 -2.37
C ILE A 170 -2.09 -9.34 -2.87
N MET A 171 -1.99 -9.48 -4.18
CA MET A 171 -0.99 -10.32 -4.84
C MET A 171 0.40 -9.67 -4.72
N TRP A 172 1.43 -10.46 -4.43
CA TRP A 172 2.79 -9.94 -4.23
C TRP A 172 3.35 -9.18 -5.45
N PHE A 173 2.86 -9.49 -6.65
CA PHE A 173 3.26 -8.87 -7.92
C PHE A 173 2.48 -7.62 -8.29
N VAL A 174 1.38 -7.29 -7.58
CA VAL A 174 0.61 -6.08 -7.85
C VAL A 174 1.48 -4.86 -7.56
N VAL A 175 1.62 -4.01 -8.57
CA VAL A 175 2.25 -2.69 -8.43
C VAL A 175 1.15 -1.74 -7.97
N PRO A 176 1.21 -1.24 -6.72
CA PRO A 176 0.18 -0.34 -6.24
C PRO A 176 0.26 0.99 -7.01
N PRO A 177 -0.87 1.69 -7.19
CA PRO A 177 -0.88 2.96 -7.90
C PRO A 177 -0.04 4.01 -7.15
N PRO A 178 0.69 4.90 -7.85
CA PRO A 178 1.33 6.05 -7.21
C PRO A 178 0.31 6.89 -6.42
N PRO A 179 0.69 7.49 -5.27
CA PRO A 179 2.01 7.52 -4.65
C PRO A 179 2.25 6.36 -3.66
N LEU A 180 1.43 5.31 -3.66
CA LEU A 180 1.58 4.20 -2.72
C LEU A 180 2.90 3.45 -2.96
N GLN A 181 3.63 3.16 -1.89
CA GLN A 181 4.89 2.45 -1.96
C GLN A 181 4.67 0.95 -1.69
N ARG A 182 5.10 0.12 -2.63
CA ARG A 182 4.98 -1.35 -2.56
C ARG A 182 5.48 -1.94 -1.23
N LYS A 183 6.62 -1.48 -0.71
CA LYS A 183 7.18 -1.97 0.57
C LYS A 183 6.23 -1.71 1.75
N GLN A 184 5.57 -0.56 1.77
CA GLN A 184 4.65 -0.17 2.84
C GLN A 184 3.34 -0.94 2.73
N VAL A 185 2.81 -1.08 1.51
CA VAL A 185 1.62 -1.89 1.22
C VAL A 185 1.82 -3.33 1.68
N LEU A 186 2.93 -3.97 1.28
CA LEU A 186 3.23 -5.36 1.67
C LEU A 186 3.41 -5.51 3.18
N PHE A 187 4.05 -4.55 3.85
CA PHE A 187 4.18 -4.57 5.31
C PHE A 187 2.81 -4.55 6.00
N TRP A 188 1.95 -3.61 5.61
CA TRP A 188 0.63 -3.46 6.23
C TRP A 188 -0.30 -4.61 5.88
N ALA A 189 -0.20 -5.17 4.67
CA ALA A 189 -0.92 -6.38 4.28
C ALA A 189 -0.55 -7.57 5.19
N ALA A 190 0.75 -7.79 5.41
CA ALA A 190 1.24 -8.83 6.32
C ALA A 190 0.78 -8.56 7.77
N ALA A 191 0.89 -7.32 8.24
CA ALA A 191 0.50 -6.95 9.60
C ALA A 191 -1.00 -7.09 9.84
N ALA A 192 -1.84 -6.75 8.87
CA ALA A 192 -3.29 -6.83 8.92
C ALA A 192 -3.84 -8.28 8.92
N GLY A 193 -2.99 -9.27 8.63
CA GLY A 193 -3.41 -10.67 8.50
C GLY A 193 -4.03 -10.99 7.14
N ASN A 194 -3.85 -10.11 6.15
CA ASN A 194 -4.28 -10.40 4.78
C ASN A 194 -3.40 -11.54 4.23
N ARG A 195 -4.03 -12.56 3.65
CA ARG A 195 -3.33 -13.69 3.02
C ARG A 195 -2.53 -13.18 1.83
N LEU A 196 -1.29 -12.76 2.07
CA LEU A 196 -0.29 -12.59 1.03
C LEU A 196 -0.07 -13.97 0.40
N HIS A 197 -0.58 -14.19 -0.81
CA HIS A 197 -0.23 -15.40 -1.56
C HIS A 197 1.29 -15.37 -1.77
N SER A 198 1.94 -16.36 -1.16
CA SER A 198 3.35 -16.36 -0.80
C SER A 198 4.26 -15.91 -1.95
N ALA A 199 5.09 -14.89 -1.70
CA ALA A 199 6.34 -14.76 -2.43
C ALA A 199 7.22 -16.01 -2.16
N PRO A 200 8.10 -16.44 -3.08
CA PRO A 200 9.06 -17.51 -2.79
C PRO A 200 9.80 -17.14 -1.50
N ARG A 201 9.67 -17.98 -0.47
CA ARG A 201 10.32 -17.78 0.83
C ARG A 201 11.79 -17.48 0.58
N ARG A 202 12.22 -16.22 0.80
CA ARG A 202 13.64 -15.92 0.99
C ARG A 202 14.07 -16.69 2.23
N ARG A 203 14.69 -17.85 2.03
CA ARG A 203 15.40 -18.56 3.08
C ARG A 203 16.41 -17.56 3.65
N LEU A 204 16.40 -17.35 4.97
CA LEU A 204 17.52 -16.62 5.59
C LEU A 204 18.81 -17.30 5.12
N PRO A 205 19.82 -16.54 4.67
CA PRO A 205 21.09 -17.14 4.29
C PRO A 205 21.61 -17.94 5.49
N LEU A 206 21.98 -19.20 5.26
CA LEU A 206 22.43 -20.17 6.27
C LEU A 206 23.43 -19.56 7.28
N TRP A 207 24.28 -18.65 6.80
CA TRP A 207 25.26 -17.94 7.61
C TRP A 207 24.67 -17.15 8.79
N GLN A 208 23.49 -16.51 8.63
CA GLN A 208 22.84 -15.81 9.75
C GLN A 208 22.38 -16.76 10.86
N ARG A 209 22.04 -18.02 10.53
CA ARG A 209 21.69 -19.04 11.53
C ARG A 209 22.94 -19.54 12.25
N VAL A 210 24.05 -19.68 11.52
CA VAL A 210 25.35 -20.07 12.08
C VAL A 210 25.86 -19.01 13.07
N VAL A 211 25.75 -17.72 12.73
CA VAL A 211 26.15 -16.61 13.62
C VAL A 211 25.33 -16.61 14.92
N VAL A 212 23.99 -16.78 14.82
CA VAL A 212 23.14 -16.82 16.03
C VAL A 212 23.44 -18.06 16.89
N ALA A 213 23.69 -19.22 16.28
CA ALA A 213 24.07 -20.43 17.00
C ALA A 213 25.44 -20.28 17.70
N LEU A 214 26.41 -19.65 17.04
CA LEU A 214 27.72 -19.34 17.63
C LEU A 214 27.61 -18.40 18.83
N LEU A 215 26.82 -17.33 18.71
CA LEU A 215 26.60 -16.40 19.82
C LEU A 215 25.95 -17.10 21.02
N LEU A 216 24.95 -17.96 20.79
CA LEU A 216 24.33 -18.77 21.84
C LEU A 216 25.34 -19.72 22.51
N ALA A 217 26.16 -20.42 21.72
CA ALA A 217 27.19 -21.30 22.24
C ALA A 217 28.23 -20.55 23.10
N CYS A 218 28.67 -19.37 22.67
CA CYS A 218 29.59 -18.53 23.44
C CYS A 218 28.98 -18.07 24.77
N THR A 219 27.71 -17.67 24.78
CA THR A 219 27.03 -17.28 26.03
C THR A 219 26.88 -18.45 27.02
N LEU A 220 26.59 -19.66 26.50
CA LEU A 220 26.53 -20.88 27.30
C LEU A 220 27.88 -21.25 27.90
N LEU A 221 28.95 -21.20 27.11
CA LEU A 221 30.32 -21.47 27.59
C LEU A 221 30.78 -20.44 28.62
N GLY A 222 30.45 -19.17 28.42
CA GLY A 222 30.72 -18.11 29.41
C GLY A 222 29.99 -18.36 30.73
N ALA A 223 28.71 -18.72 30.68
CA ALA A 223 27.93 -19.03 31.88
C ALA A 223 28.47 -20.27 32.63
N LEU A 224 28.85 -21.33 31.90
CA LEU A 224 29.47 -22.53 32.47
C LEU A 224 30.83 -22.23 33.12
N ALA A 225 31.67 -21.42 32.48
CA ALA A 225 32.97 -21.03 33.05
C ALA A 225 32.81 -20.19 34.33
N ILE A 226 31.83 -19.28 34.37
CA ILE A 226 31.52 -18.48 35.56
C ILE A 226 31.00 -19.40 36.69
N ALA A 227 30.10 -20.33 36.38
CA ALA A 227 29.58 -21.29 37.36
C ALA A 227 30.67 -22.23 37.92
N HIS A 228 31.56 -22.73 37.06
CA HIS A 228 32.70 -23.57 37.45
C HIS A 228 33.73 -22.80 38.29
N ARG A 229 33.93 -21.51 37.99
CA ARG A 229 34.82 -20.66 38.80
C ARG A 229 34.21 -20.35 40.17
N ALA A 230 32.89 -20.17 40.24
CA ALA A 230 32.17 -20.01 41.50
C ALA A 230 32.17 -21.28 42.37
N SER A 231 32.14 -22.48 41.76
CA SER A 231 32.24 -23.74 42.51
C SER A 231 33.65 -24.01 43.05
N ILE A 232 34.70 -23.56 42.35
CA ILE A 232 36.10 -23.64 42.86
C ILE A 232 36.36 -22.59 43.93
N ALA A 233 35.76 -21.40 43.83
CA ALA A 233 35.96 -20.30 44.77
C ALA A 233 35.21 -20.46 46.11
N SER A 234 34.50 -21.57 46.32
CA SER A 234 33.86 -21.88 47.61
C SER A 234 34.61 -23.00 48.35
N PRO A 235 35.76 -22.72 48.99
CA PRO A 235 36.31 -23.64 49.97
C PRO A 235 35.44 -23.58 51.22
N SER A 236 34.98 -24.75 51.64
CA SER A 236 34.36 -25.02 52.94
C SER A 236 35.25 -24.52 54.08
N ASP A 237 34.89 -23.40 54.68
CA ASP A 237 35.43 -22.96 55.96
C ASP A 237 34.63 -23.64 57.08
N THR A 238 34.96 -24.90 57.35
CA THR A 238 34.45 -25.65 58.52
C THR A 238 35.48 -26.69 58.96
N ARG A 239 36.55 -26.26 59.63
CA ARG A 239 37.27 -27.16 60.54
C ARG A 239 38.01 -26.42 61.67
N GLY A 240 37.30 -26.29 62.78
CA GLY A 240 37.86 -26.59 64.10
C GLY A 240 38.63 -25.48 64.78
N ASP A 241 37.89 -24.69 65.55
CA ASP A 241 38.41 -23.94 66.69
C ASP A 241 39.38 -24.80 67.52
N ARG A 242 40.53 -24.19 67.79
CA ARG A 242 41.51 -24.61 68.79
C ARG A 242 40.83 -24.75 70.15
N LEU A 243 40.58 -25.98 70.60
CA LEU A 243 40.47 -26.28 72.03
C LEU A 243 41.89 -26.40 72.60
N VAL A 244 42.35 -25.30 73.17
CA VAL A 244 43.42 -25.27 74.18
C VAL A 244 42.79 -25.73 75.49
N LEU A 245 43.23 -26.87 76.03
CA LEU A 245 43.06 -27.20 77.45
C LEU A 245 44.38 -27.75 77.97
N GLN A 246 45.00 -26.95 78.83
CA GLN A 246 46.15 -27.27 79.66
C GLN A 246 45.86 -28.46 80.59
N ALA A 247 46.92 -29.19 80.93
CA ALA A 247 46.96 -30.20 81.98
C ALA A 247 46.59 -29.62 83.37
N PRO A 248 46.30 -30.47 84.38
CA PRO A 248 47.40 -30.89 85.26
C PRO A 248 47.35 -32.32 85.83
N ALA A 249 48.57 -32.86 86.01
CA ALA A 249 49.16 -33.60 87.14
C ALA A 249 48.48 -34.76 87.89
N SER A 250 49.38 -35.63 88.39
CA SER A 250 49.32 -36.65 89.46
C SER A 250 48.57 -37.95 89.12
N THR A 251 49.13 -39.14 89.31
CA THR A 251 50.12 -39.64 90.30
C THR A 251 51.12 -40.62 89.70
#